data_AF-A0A7S2EEJ5-F1
#
_entry.id   AF-A0A7S2EEJ5-F1
#
_cell.length_a   1.000
_cell.length_b   1.000
_cell.length_c   1.000
_cell.angle_alpha   90.00
_cell.angle_beta   90.00
_cell.angle_gamma   90.00
#
_symmetry.space_group_name_H-M   'P 1'
#
loop_
_entity.id
_entity.type
_entity.pdbx_description
1 polymer ?
#
loop_
_entity_poly.entity_id
_entity_poly.type
_entity_poly.pdbx_seq_one_letter_code
_entity_poly.pdbx_strand_id
1 'polypeptide(L)'
;MIEYKQFIMHRMIFPIKHAVLNLSTSSYDPSFLVRQVKEQKDELAQSSGKKHFVATSETYFFYGVVAYMFGEYALAAEMVEKRREVDAKVLRRPILYGMVAFYDALTFLAMARITSHYKWGVEVSSSISVLEKFIQGGNPNLENKVYLLKAEAKSLLDEKEDALAMYEMAIAAANNNAFIHEHAIASERLADFLFQNGDPRAS
;
A
#
# COMPACT_ATOMS: atom_id res chain seq x y z
N MET A 1 1.36 -25.91 -18.29
CA MET A 1 1.32 -24.43 -18.46
C MET A 1 0.01 -23.82 -17.95
N ILE A 2 -1.14 -24.48 -18.15
CA ILE A 2 -2.46 -24.04 -17.63
C ILE A 2 -2.53 -24.13 -16.09
N GLU A 3 -2.06 -25.23 -15.50
CA GLU A 3 -1.98 -25.40 -14.03
C GLU A 3 -1.09 -24.35 -13.34
N TYR A 4 -0.03 -23.89 -14.00
CA TYR A 4 0.88 -22.86 -13.48
C TYR A 4 0.23 -21.47 -13.43
N LYS A 5 -0.53 -21.10 -14.46
CA LYS A 5 -1.31 -19.85 -14.45
C LYS A 5 -2.41 -19.89 -13.39
N GLN A 6 -3.07 -21.03 -13.22
CA GLN A 6 -4.07 -21.23 -12.17
C GLN A 6 -3.43 -21.20 -10.77
N PHE A 7 -2.24 -21.76 -10.59
CA PHE A 7 -1.51 -21.75 -9.33
C PHE A 7 -1.05 -20.33 -8.92
N ILE A 8 -0.51 -19.55 -9.86
CA ILE A 8 -0.14 -18.15 -9.63
C ILE A 8 -1.38 -17.28 -9.41
N MET A 9 -2.43 -17.43 -10.22
CA MET A 9 -3.70 -16.73 -9.98
C MET A 9 -4.29 -17.09 -8.62
N HIS A 10 -4.29 -18.36 -8.22
CA HIS A 10 -4.77 -18.77 -6.91
C HIS A 10 -3.97 -18.08 -5.80
N ARG A 11 -2.64 -18.03 -5.89
CA ARG A 11 -1.79 -17.35 -4.90
C ARG A 11 -1.94 -15.82 -4.86
N MET A 12 -2.22 -15.16 -5.98
CA MET A 12 -2.47 -13.72 -6.02
C MET A 12 -3.90 -13.36 -5.57
N ILE A 13 -4.89 -14.18 -5.93
CA ILE A 13 -6.31 -13.95 -5.64
C ILE A 13 -6.63 -14.32 -4.20
N PHE A 14 -5.94 -15.30 -3.60
CA PHE A 14 -6.27 -15.80 -2.26
C PHE A 14 -6.21 -14.72 -1.17
N PRO A 15 -5.14 -13.91 -1.04
CA PRO A 15 -5.09 -12.84 -0.03
C PRO A 15 -6.18 -11.79 -0.25
N ILE A 16 -6.45 -11.42 -1.50
CA ILE A 16 -7.47 -10.45 -1.89
C ILE A 16 -8.87 -11.00 -1.59
N LYS A 17 -9.13 -12.26 -1.96
CA LYS A 17 -10.39 -12.96 -1.69
C LYS A 17 -10.66 -13.05 -0.19
N HIS A 18 -9.64 -13.34 0.62
CA HIS A 18 -9.79 -13.43 2.06
C HIS A 18 -9.93 -12.06 2.73
N ALA A 19 -9.24 -11.03 2.24
CA ALA A 19 -9.50 -9.64 2.65
C ALA A 19 -10.96 -9.26 2.37
N VAL A 20 -11.48 -9.58 1.18
CA VAL A 20 -12.89 -9.35 0.80
C VAL A 20 -13.85 -10.14 1.70
N LEU A 21 -13.56 -11.41 2.00
CA LEU A 21 -14.39 -12.22 2.91
C LEU A 21 -14.42 -11.63 4.33
N ASN A 22 -13.27 -11.19 4.84
CA ASN A 22 -13.20 -10.57 6.17
C ASN A 22 -13.90 -9.21 6.23
N LEU A 23 -13.86 -8.43 5.15
CA LEU A 23 -14.61 -7.17 5.04
C LEU A 23 -16.12 -7.37 4.84
N SER A 24 -16.56 -8.56 4.39
CA SER A 24 -17.97 -8.85 4.07
C SER A 24 -18.71 -9.69 5.11
N THR A 25 -18.01 -10.28 6.08
CA THR A 25 -18.63 -10.99 7.21
C THR A 25 -18.60 -10.16 8.49
N SER A 26 -19.66 -10.23 9.29
CA SER A 26 -19.78 -9.51 10.57
C SER A 26 -18.81 -10.02 11.66
N SER A 27 -18.06 -11.10 11.39
CA SER A 27 -17.04 -11.68 12.27
C SER A 27 -15.64 -11.35 11.73
N TYR A 28 -15.25 -10.09 11.85
CA TYR A 28 -13.92 -9.62 11.48
C TYR A 28 -12.89 -10.09 12.52
N ASP A 29 -12.02 -11.05 12.15
CA ASP A 29 -10.83 -11.41 12.93
C ASP A 29 -9.56 -11.07 12.12
N PRO A 30 -8.99 -9.86 12.29
CA PRO A 30 -7.74 -9.49 11.63
C PRO A 30 -6.59 -10.43 11.98
N SER A 31 -6.59 -11.06 13.16
CA SER A 31 -5.53 -11.97 13.58
C SER A 31 -5.49 -13.26 12.77
N PHE A 32 -6.63 -13.73 12.26
CA PHE A 32 -6.73 -14.89 11.39
C PHE A 32 -6.07 -14.63 10.02
N LEU A 33 -6.36 -13.48 9.42
CA LEU A 33 -5.74 -13.10 8.14
C LEU A 33 -4.24 -12.91 8.29
N VAL A 34 -3.80 -12.28 9.37
CA VAL A 34 -2.38 -12.10 9.69
C VAL A 34 -1.69 -13.44 9.87
N ARG A 35 -2.35 -14.41 10.53
CA ARG A 35 -1.83 -15.78 10.67
C ARG A 35 -1.70 -16.46 9.32
N GLN A 36 -2.72 -16.41 8.46
CA GLN A 36 -2.63 -16.97 7.11
C GLN A 36 -1.55 -16.29 6.25
N VAL A 37 -1.44 -14.97 6.37
CA VAL A 37 -0.40 -14.17 5.70
C VAL A 37 0.99 -14.62 6.18
N LYS A 38 1.17 -14.93 7.47
CA LYS A 38 2.42 -15.47 8.02
C LYS A 38 2.68 -16.93 7.58
N GLU A 39 1.68 -17.80 7.62
CA GLU A 39 1.79 -19.22 7.23
C GLU A 39 2.16 -19.36 5.74
N GLN A 40 1.47 -18.64 4.86
CA GLN A 40 1.76 -18.69 3.43
C GLN A 40 3.09 -18.02 3.05
N LYS A 41 3.50 -16.99 3.79
CA LYS A 41 4.85 -16.40 3.67
C LYS A 41 5.94 -17.46 3.90
N ASP A 42 5.77 -18.34 4.88
CA ASP A 42 6.76 -19.39 5.17
C ASP A 42 6.77 -20.47 4.07
N GLU A 43 5.61 -20.82 3.51
CA GLU A 43 5.51 -21.69 2.33
C GLU A 43 6.13 -21.09 1.06
N LEU A 44 6.08 -19.76 0.90
CA LEU A 44 6.68 -19.04 -0.22
C LEU A 44 8.21 -19.03 -0.14
N ALA A 45 8.77 -18.79 1.04
CA ALA A 45 10.21 -18.87 1.28
C ALA A 45 10.76 -20.28 0.97
N GLN A 46 9.98 -21.33 1.23
CA GLN A 46 10.35 -22.71 0.95
C GLN A 46 10.19 -23.11 -0.53
N SER A 47 9.20 -22.54 -1.24
CA SER A 47 8.92 -22.88 -2.65
C SER A 47 9.69 -22.05 -3.68
N SER A 48 10.44 -21.03 -3.26
CA SER A 48 11.24 -20.16 -4.15
C SER A 48 12.53 -20.84 -4.64
N GLY A 49 12.39 -21.85 -5.50
CA GLY A 49 13.46 -22.25 -6.41
C GLY A 49 13.78 -21.11 -7.40
N LYS A 50 15.04 -21.03 -7.87
CA LYS A 50 15.68 -19.93 -8.64
C LYS A 50 14.99 -19.44 -9.95
N LYS A 51 13.71 -19.72 -10.23
CA LYS A 51 13.03 -19.41 -11.50
C LYS A 51 11.76 -18.53 -11.39
N HIS A 52 11.33 -18.09 -10.20
CA HIS A 52 10.00 -17.47 -10.02
C HIS A 52 9.99 -16.09 -9.34
N PHE A 53 11.02 -15.26 -9.56
CA PHE A 53 11.18 -13.98 -8.86
C PHE A 53 10.01 -12.98 -9.05
N VAL A 54 9.43 -12.87 -10.26
CA VAL A 54 8.31 -11.93 -10.50
C VAL A 54 7.08 -12.28 -9.66
N ALA A 55 6.64 -13.55 -9.71
CA ALA A 55 5.47 -13.99 -8.96
C ALA A 55 5.69 -13.89 -7.44
N THR A 56 6.90 -14.17 -6.97
CA THR A 56 7.28 -13.98 -5.56
C THR A 56 7.21 -12.50 -5.16
N SER A 57 7.73 -11.58 -5.99
CA SER A 57 7.64 -10.14 -5.75
C SER A 57 6.19 -9.64 -5.69
N GLU A 58 5.37 -10.03 -6.66
CA GLU A 58 3.95 -9.66 -6.70
C GLU A 58 3.19 -10.21 -5.48
N THR A 59 3.54 -11.41 -5.02
CA THR A 59 2.94 -11.99 -3.82
C THR A 59 3.29 -11.16 -2.59
N TYR A 60 4.57 -10.84 -2.37
CA TYR A 60 4.96 -9.96 -1.26
C TYR A 60 4.29 -8.60 -1.34
N PHE A 61 4.11 -8.04 -2.54
CA PHE A 61 3.35 -6.81 -2.72
C PHE A 61 1.90 -6.94 -2.22
N PHE A 62 1.13 -7.93 -2.68
CA PHE A 62 -0.26 -8.10 -2.23
C PHE A 62 -0.37 -8.38 -0.73
N TYR A 63 0.58 -9.13 -0.17
CA TYR A 63 0.65 -9.36 1.27
C TYR A 63 0.92 -8.07 2.05
N GLY A 64 1.81 -7.22 1.56
CA GLY A 64 2.08 -5.90 2.13
C GLY A 64 0.85 -4.99 2.10
N VAL A 65 0.12 -4.98 0.97
CA VAL A 65 -1.14 -4.22 0.83
C VAL A 65 -2.18 -4.68 1.86
N VAL A 66 -2.38 -5.99 1.98
CA VAL A 66 -3.31 -6.57 2.95
C VAL A 66 -2.89 -6.24 4.37
N ALA A 67 -1.62 -6.43 4.73
CA ALA A 67 -1.11 -6.08 6.06
C ALA A 67 -1.32 -4.59 6.38
N TYR A 68 -1.09 -3.70 5.42
CA TYR A 68 -1.35 -2.27 5.57
C TYR A 68 -2.83 -1.98 5.84
N MET A 69 -3.74 -2.55 5.04
CA MET A 69 -5.19 -2.34 5.19
C MET A 69 -5.72 -2.78 6.56
N PHE A 70 -5.06 -3.75 7.21
CA PHE A 70 -5.44 -4.24 8.53
C PHE A 70 -4.60 -3.65 9.67
N GLY A 71 -3.83 -2.58 9.41
CA GLY A 71 -3.07 -1.85 10.42
C GLY A 71 -1.77 -2.52 10.89
N GLU A 72 -1.35 -3.61 10.24
CA GLU A 72 -0.16 -4.38 10.57
C GLU A 72 1.08 -3.80 9.88
N TYR A 73 1.39 -2.54 10.17
CA TYR A 73 2.37 -1.76 9.42
C TYR A 73 3.79 -2.31 9.50
N ALA A 74 4.17 -2.94 10.62
CA ALA A 74 5.47 -3.59 10.75
C ALA A 74 5.61 -4.81 9.83
N LEU A 75 4.53 -5.59 9.68
CA LEU A 75 4.47 -6.71 8.75
C LEU A 75 4.47 -6.21 7.30
N ALA A 76 3.71 -5.15 7.01
CA ALA A 76 3.73 -4.51 5.69
C ALA A 76 5.15 -4.05 5.32
N ALA A 77 5.87 -3.41 6.24
CA ALA A 77 7.26 -2.99 6.02
C ALA A 77 8.20 -4.18 5.82
N GLU A 78 8.01 -5.28 6.55
CA GLU A 78 8.77 -6.53 6.31
C GLU A 78 8.54 -7.07 4.89
N MET A 79 7.30 -7.03 4.39
CA MET A 79 6.99 -7.49 3.03
C MET A 79 7.63 -6.62 1.97
N VAL A 80 7.73 -5.30 2.20
CA VAL A 80 8.45 -4.37 1.31
C VAL A 80 9.92 -4.77 1.19
N GLU A 81 10.60 -5.03 2.32
CA GLU A 81 12.01 -5.43 2.31
C GLU A 81 12.24 -6.77 1.61
N LYS A 82 11.39 -7.77 1.89
CA LYS A 82 11.44 -9.08 1.20
C LYS A 82 11.21 -8.95 -0.29
N ARG A 83 10.28 -8.09 -0.71
CA ARG A 83 10.04 -7.81 -2.11
C ARG A 83 11.27 -7.17 -2.76
N ARG A 84 11.94 -6.20 -2.11
CA ARG A 84 13.16 -5.55 -2.61
C ARG A 84 14.30 -6.55 -2.86
N GLU A 85 14.50 -7.51 -1.95
CA GLU A 85 15.50 -8.59 -2.12
C GLU A 85 15.26 -9.46 -3.36
N VAL A 86 13.98 -9.65 -3.70
CA VAL A 86 13.56 -10.42 -4.87
C VAL A 86 13.66 -9.56 -6.13
N ASP A 87 13.19 -8.32 -6.08
CA ASP A 87 13.21 -7.36 -7.19
C ASP A 87 14.62 -7.08 -7.70
N ALA A 88 15.63 -7.08 -6.81
CA ALA A 88 17.04 -6.99 -7.17
C ALA A 88 17.51 -8.10 -8.14
N LYS A 89 16.78 -9.21 -8.22
CA LYS A 89 17.07 -10.38 -9.07
C LYS A 89 16.20 -10.41 -10.34
N VAL A 90 15.27 -9.47 -10.51
CA VAL A 90 14.34 -9.42 -11.64
C VAL A 90 14.84 -8.44 -12.71
N LEU A 91 15.03 -8.92 -13.95
CA LEU A 91 15.47 -8.08 -15.07
C LEU A 91 14.38 -7.14 -15.64
N ARG A 92 13.10 -7.42 -15.35
CA ARG A 92 11.95 -6.63 -15.81
C ARG A 92 11.17 -6.06 -14.63
N ARG A 93 10.93 -4.75 -14.66
CA ARG A 93 10.14 -4.08 -13.62
C ARG A 93 8.67 -4.52 -13.71
N PRO A 94 8.02 -4.84 -12.58
CA PRO A 94 6.65 -5.31 -12.56
C PRO A 94 5.67 -4.25 -13.06
N ILE A 95 4.56 -4.71 -13.66
CA ILE A 95 3.48 -3.88 -14.22
C ILE A 95 2.86 -2.95 -13.16
N LEU A 96 2.94 -3.34 -11.89
CA LEU A 96 2.30 -2.66 -10.76
C LEU A 96 3.15 -1.55 -10.13
N TYR A 97 4.22 -1.07 -10.79
CA TYR A 97 5.22 -0.22 -10.14
C TYR A 97 4.67 1.08 -9.52
N GLY A 98 3.64 1.69 -10.11
CA GLY A 98 2.94 2.83 -9.50
C GLY A 98 2.16 2.44 -8.23
N MET A 99 1.50 1.29 -8.22
CA MET A 99 0.82 0.78 -7.02
C MET A 99 1.83 0.37 -5.94
N VAL A 100 2.95 -0.23 -6.33
CA VAL A 100 4.05 -0.58 -5.43
C VAL A 100 4.57 0.66 -4.72
N ALA A 101 4.96 1.71 -5.47
CA ALA A 101 5.46 2.95 -4.87
C ALA A 101 4.42 3.62 -3.95
N PHE A 102 3.14 3.56 -4.31
CA PHE A 102 2.07 4.12 -3.49
C PHE A 102 1.90 3.40 -2.14
N TYR A 103 1.74 2.08 -2.15
CA TYR A 103 1.54 1.32 -0.90
C TYR A 103 2.80 1.21 -0.05
N ASP A 104 3.99 1.21 -0.66
CA ASP A 104 5.25 1.37 0.04
C ASP A 104 5.28 2.68 0.82
N ALA A 105 4.99 3.80 0.16
CA ALA A 105 4.98 5.11 0.78
C ALA A 105 3.96 5.19 1.93
N LEU A 106 2.75 4.66 1.76
CA LEU A 106 1.75 4.57 2.82
C LEU A 106 2.26 3.76 4.02
N THR A 107 2.91 2.63 3.75
CA THR A 107 3.54 1.79 4.79
C THR A 107 4.62 2.56 5.54
N PHE A 108 5.49 3.28 4.82
CA PHE A 108 6.54 4.09 5.42
C PHE A 108 6.00 5.26 6.23
N LEU A 109 4.95 5.94 5.77
CA LEU A 109 4.25 6.99 6.51
C LEU A 109 3.68 6.45 7.83
N ALA A 110 3.04 5.29 7.79
CA ALA A 110 2.53 4.64 9.00
C ALA A 110 3.66 4.24 9.97
N MET A 111 4.76 3.69 9.44
CA MET A 111 5.95 3.39 10.25
C MET A 111 6.62 4.64 10.81
N ALA A 112 6.61 5.76 10.08
CA ALA A 112 7.10 7.04 10.56
C ALA A 112 6.27 7.57 11.74
N ARG A 113 4.93 7.44 11.67
CA ARG A 113 4.04 7.79 12.80
C ARG A 113 4.36 6.98 14.06
N ILE A 114 4.65 5.69 13.91
CA ILE A 114 4.91 4.78 15.05
C ILE A 114 6.31 4.98 15.64
N THR A 115 7.32 5.11 14.78
CA THR A 115 8.73 5.00 15.19
C THR A 115 9.45 6.34 15.25
N SER A 116 8.89 7.39 14.64
CA SER A 116 9.52 8.70 14.45
C SER A 116 10.93 8.64 13.83
N HIS A 117 11.25 7.57 13.11
CA HIS A 117 12.59 7.35 12.57
C HIS A 117 12.75 8.03 11.21
N TYR A 118 13.77 8.90 11.07
CA TYR A 118 13.99 9.75 9.89
C TYR A 118 14.07 8.97 8.56
N LYS A 119 14.62 7.75 8.57
CA LYS A 119 14.73 6.87 7.39
C LYS A 119 13.43 6.76 6.60
N TRP A 120 12.28 6.76 7.27
CA TRP A 120 10.99 6.61 6.61
C TRP A 120 10.63 7.83 5.76
N GLY A 121 11.00 9.04 6.18
CA GLY A 121 10.80 10.26 5.38
C GLY A 121 11.59 10.23 4.07
N VAL A 122 12.80 9.66 4.09
CA VAL A 122 13.61 9.46 2.87
C VAL A 122 12.93 8.48 1.91
N GLU A 123 12.42 7.37 2.44
CA GLU A 123 11.72 6.34 1.66
C GLU A 123 10.40 6.84 1.06
N VAL A 124 9.64 7.64 1.81
CA VAL A 124 8.44 8.33 1.31
C VAL A 124 8.79 9.28 0.17
N SER A 125 9.81 10.12 0.35
CA SER A 125 10.24 11.08 -0.68
C SER A 125 10.69 10.39 -1.97
N SER A 126 11.42 9.27 -1.84
CA SER A 126 11.82 8.43 -2.96
C SER A 126 10.62 7.86 -3.71
N SER A 127 9.61 7.37 -2.97
CA SER A 127 8.40 6.78 -3.54
C SER A 127 7.51 7.83 -4.24
N ILE A 128 7.38 9.03 -3.67
CA ILE A 128 6.70 10.17 -4.33
C ILE A 128 7.42 10.55 -5.62
N SER A 129 8.76 10.67 -5.58
CA SER A 129 9.57 10.99 -6.77
C SER A 129 9.39 9.98 -7.89
N VAL A 130 9.22 8.70 -7.53
CA VAL A 130 8.91 7.63 -8.48
C VAL A 130 7.55 7.88 -9.14
N LEU A 131 6.50 8.14 -8.36
CA LEU A 131 5.15 8.38 -8.88
C LEU A 131 5.09 9.63 -9.77
N GLU A 132 5.75 10.71 -9.37
CA GLU A 132 5.82 11.94 -10.17
C GLU A 132 6.48 11.73 -11.53
N LYS A 133 7.51 10.87 -11.61
CA LYS A 133 8.10 10.48 -12.90
C LYS A 133 7.11 9.75 -13.81
N PHE A 134 6.22 8.91 -13.25
CA PHE A 134 5.17 8.27 -14.05
C PHE A 134 4.12 9.27 -14.51
N ILE A 135 3.77 10.25 -13.68
CA ILE A 135 2.84 11.32 -14.06
C ILE A 135 3.44 12.13 -15.23
N GLN A 136 4.70 12.55 -15.11
CA GLN A 136 5.44 13.24 -16.18
C GLN A 136 5.55 12.39 -17.45
N GLY A 137 5.65 11.06 -17.30
CA GLY A 137 5.65 10.09 -18.40
C GLY A 137 4.28 9.86 -19.05
N GLY A 138 3.23 10.58 -18.63
CA GLY A 138 1.90 10.53 -19.25
C GLY A 138 0.89 9.63 -18.52
N ASN A 139 1.11 9.31 -17.24
CA ASN A 139 0.15 8.57 -16.42
C ASN A 139 -0.52 9.46 -15.35
N PRO A 140 -1.53 10.28 -15.72
CA PRO A 140 -2.21 11.17 -14.78
C PRO A 140 -3.01 10.42 -13.70
N ASN A 141 -3.29 9.12 -13.89
CA ASN A 141 -4.06 8.29 -12.96
C ASN A 141 -3.35 8.03 -11.61
N LEU A 142 -2.16 8.60 -11.42
CA LEU A 142 -1.38 8.54 -10.19
C LEU A 142 -1.40 9.86 -9.40
N GLU A 143 -2.01 10.93 -9.92
CA GLU A 143 -2.06 12.24 -9.27
C GLU A 143 -2.75 12.17 -7.90
N ASN A 144 -3.91 11.51 -7.83
CA ASN A 144 -4.63 11.31 -6.57
C ASN A 144 -3.77 10.62 -5.49
N LYS A 145 -2.95 9.65 -5.89
CA LYS A 145 -2.02 8.94 -5.01
C LYS A 145 -0.92 9.87 -4.50
N VAL A 146 -0.33 10.69 -5.37
CA VAL A 146 0.68 11.67 -4.97
C VAL A 146 0.10 12.72 -4.01
N TYR A 147 -1.11 13.22 -4.28
CA TYR A 147 -1.77 14.15 -3.37
C TYR A 147 -1.99 13.54 -1.98
N LEU A 148 -2.48 12.30 -1.92
CA LEU A 148 -2.68 11.62 -0.62
C LEU A 148 -1.36 11.44 0.14
N LEU A 149 -0.29 11.00 -0.53
CA LEU A 149 1.01 10.82 0.11
C LEU A 149 1.59 12.15 0.62
N LYS A 150 1.42 13.24 -0.13
CA LYS A 150 1.82 14.58 0.31
C LYS A 150 0.99 15.06 1.50
N ALA A 151 -0.31 14.79 1.51
CA ALA A 151 -1.19 15.10 2.64
C ALA A 151 -0.72 14.43 3.92
N GLU A 152 -0.46 13.13 3.86
CA GLU A 152 0.06 12.34 4.99
C GLU A 152 1.44 12.82 5.46
N ALA A 153 2.34 13.12 4.53
CA ALA A 153 3.67 13.63 4.85
C ALA A 153 3.60 15.00 5.55
N LYS A 154 2.75 15.90 5.06
CA LYS A 154 2.51 17.22 5.68
C LYS A 154 1.83 17.10 7.04
N SER A 155 0.90 16.16 7.18
CA SER A 155 0.27 15.83 8.47
C SER A 155 1.31 15.38 9.51
N LEU A 156 2.34 14.63 9.11
CA LEU A 156 3.45 14.25 9.99
C LEU A 156 4.33 15.42 10.43
N LEU A 157 4.37 16.49 9.65
CA LEU A 157 5.13 17.72 9.92
C LEU A 157 4.31 18.80 10.64
N ASP A 158 3.07 18.48 11.06
CA ASP A 158 2.11 19.42 11.66
C ASP A 158 1.74 20.61 10.75
N GLU A 159 1.89 20.46 9.43
CA GLU A 159 1.50 21.44 8.42
C GLU A 159 0.00 21.31 8.09
N LYS A 160 -0.87 21.67 9.03
CA LYS A 160 -2.31 21.30 9.00
C LYS A 160 -3.07 21.81 7.78
N GLU A 161 -2.91 23.09 7.43
CA GLU A 161 -3.64 23.71 6.32
C GLU A 161 -3.25 23.07 4.98
N ASP A 162 -1.95 22.89 4.76
CA ASP A 162 -1.47 22.26 3.55
C ASP A 162 -1.84 20.76 3.47
N ALA A 163 -1.81 20.06 4.61
CA ALA A 163 -2.23 18.66 4.67
C ALA A 163 -3.71 18.52 4.27
N LEU A 164 -4.57 19.36 4.83
CA LEU A 164 -6.00 19.40 4.51
C LEU A 164 -6.25 19.66 3.03
N ALA A 165 -5.60 20.69 2.45
CA ALA A 165 -5.72 21.01 1.03
C ALA A 165 -5.30 19.82 0.14
N MET A 166 -4.21 19.13 0.50
CA MET A 166 -3.76 17.94 -0.23
C MET A 166 -4.74 16.76 -0.10
N TYR A 167 -5.38 16.55 1.06
CA TYR A 167 -6.43 15.52 1.20
C TYR A 167 -7.63 15.82 0.30
N GLU A 168 -8.11 17.07 0.30
CA GLU A 168 -9.23 17.50 -0.53
C GLU A 168 -8.91 17.32 -2.02
N MET A 169 -7.69 17.66 -2.45
CA MET A 169 -7.21 17.41 -3.81
C MET A 169 -7.15 15.90 -4.14
N ALA A 170 -6.70 15.06 -3.21
CA ALA A 170 -6.64 13.61 -3.42
C ALA A 170 -8.04 13.01 -3.64
N ILE A 171 -9.01 13.40 -2.80
CA ILE A 171 -10.41 12.96 -2.87
C ILE A 171 -11.04 13.44 -4.19
N ALA A 172 -10.89 14.73 -4.53
CA ALA A 172 -11.43 15.28 -5.76
C ALA A 172 -10.86 14.60 -7.01
N ALA A 173 -9.54 14.39 -7.07
CA ALA A 173 -8.89 13.70 -8.17
C ALA A 173 -9.31 12.23 -8.29
N ALA A 174 -9.49 11.54 -7.16
CA ALA A 174 -9.99 10.16 -7.14
C ALA A 174 -11.45 10.08 -7.63
N ASN A 175 -12.30 11.00 -7.18
CA ASN A 175 -13.72 11.07 -7.57
C ASN A 175 -13.88 11.34 -9.07
N ASN A 176 -13.14 12.34 -9.61
CA ASN A 176 -13.22 12.72 -11.03
C ASN A 176 -12.81 11.59 -11.98
N ASN A 177 -11.94 10.68 -11.54
CA ASN A 177 -11.49 9.54 -12.33
C ASN A 177 -12.18 8.22 -11.95
N ALA A 178 -13.22 8.27 -11.11
CA ALA A 178 -13.95 7.09 -10.61
C ALA A 178 -13.07 6.03 -9.91
N PHE A 179 -11.99 6.46 -9.25
CA PHE A 179 -11.12 5.60 -8.44
C PHE A 179 -11.71 5.41 -7.04
N ILE A 180 -12.72 4.53 -6.94
CA ILE A 180 -13.53 4.34 -5.72
C ILE A 180 -12.68 3.91 -4.53
N HIS A 181 -11.70 3.02 -4.73
CA HIS A 181 -10.83 2.55 -3.66
C HIS A 181 -9.91 3.68 -3.14
N GLU A 182 -9.31 4.44 -4.04
CA GLU A 182 -8.47 5.58 -3.70
C GLU A 182 -9.26 6.74 -3.08
N HIS A 183 -10.53 6.91 -3.48
CA HIS A 183 -11.43 7.85 -2.83
C HIS A 183 -11.72 7.42 -1.39
N ALA A 184 -12.02 6.13 -1.17
CA ALA A 184 -12.31 5.59 0.15
C ALA A 184 -11.12 5.74 1.10
N ILE A 185 -9.92 5.31 0.68
CA ILE A 185 -8.71 5.44 1.52
C ILE A 185 -8.39 6.92 1.79
N ALA A 186 -8.47 7.82 0.81
CA ALA A 186 -8.21 9.24 1.03
C ALA A 186 -9.23 9.86 2.03
N SER A 187 -10.49 9.43 1.97
CA SER A 187 -11.54 9.88 2.88
C SER A 187 -11.33 9.36 4.31
N GLU A 188 -10.99 8.08 4.47
CA GLU A 188 -10.65 7.48 5.76
C GLU A 188 -9.46 8.18 6.41
N ARG A 189 -8.39 8.41 5.63
CA ARG A 189 -7.19 9.10 6.11
C ARG A 189 -7.44 10.56 6.49
N LEU A 190 -8.28 11.28 5.73
CA LEU A 190 -8.72 12.61 6.10
C LEU A 190 -9.52 12.61 7.41
N ALA A 191 -10.46 11.67 7.57
CA ALA A 191 -11.26 11.55 8.79
C ALA A 191 -10.36 11.31 10.01
N ASP A 192 -9.40 10.40 9.92
CA ASP A 192 -8.39 10.17 10.97
C ASP A 192 -7.59 11.43 11.30
N PHE A 193 -7.15 12.16 10.27
CA PHE A 193 -6.41 13.41 10.44
C PHE A 193 -7.25 14.47 11.16
N LEU A 194 -8.50 14.66 10.76
CA LEU A 194 -9.43 15.61 11.38
C LEU A 194 -9.70 15.24 12.84
N PHE A 195 -9.95 13.96 13.12
CA PHE A 195 -10.16 13.45 14.46
C PHE A 195 -8.96 13.70 15.37
N GLN A 196 -7.74 13.40 14.91
CA GLN A 196 -6.49 13.65 15.65
C GLN A 196 -6.26 15.14 15.92
N ASN A 197 -6.80 16.02 15.09
CA ASN A 197 -6.69 17.47 15.24
C ASN A 197 -7.86 18.12 16.00
N GLY A 198 -8.85 17.34 16.43
CA GLY A 198 -10.04 17.87 17.11
C GLY A 198 -10.93 18.74 16.21
N ASP A 199 -10.89 18.52 14.90
CA ASP A 199 -11.69 19.29 13.95
C ASP A 199 -13.16 18.80 13.96
N PRO A 200 -14.15 19.70 14.08
CA PRO A 200 -15.57 19.33 14.15
C PRO A 200 -16.11 18.66 12.88
N ARG A 201 -15.38 18.70 11.76
CA ARG A 201 -15.74 17.95 10.54
C ARG A 201 -15.56 16.44 10.69
N ALA A 202 -14.97 15.97 11.79
CA ALA A 202 -14.79 14.55 12.09
C ALA A 202 -16.02 13.86 12.72
N SER A 203 -17.05 14.61 13.14
CA SER A 203 -18.24 14.10 13.84
C SER A 203 -19.47 13.95 12.95
#